data_AF-A0A438I4J7-F1
#
_entry.id   AF-A0A438I4J7-F1
#
_cell.length_a   1.000
_cell.length_b   1.000
_cell.length_c   1.000
_cell.angle_alpha   90.00
_cell.angle_beta   90.00
_cell.angle_gamma   90.00
#
_symmetry.space_group_name_H-M   'P 1'
#
loop_
_entity.id
_entity.type
_entity.pdbx_description
1 polymer ?
#
loop_
_entity_poly.entity_id
_entity_poly.type
_entity_poly.pdbx_seq_one_letter_code
_entity_poly.pdbx_strand_id
1 'polypeptide(L)'
;MDSKESQMVTSAEEEEDSHCQYAIKLASASVLLVLLKAAMDLGMLEIIGRAGLGALLSPSEVAYHLPAHNHPDVLLHLYDHSTPLSRTSA
;
A
#
# COMPACT_ATOMS: atom_id res chain seq x y z
N MET A 1 -52.39 2.47 10.81
CA MET A 1 -51.53 1.55 11.58
C MET A 1 -50.29 1.28 10.73
N ASP A 2 -49.44 2.29 10.52
CA ASP A 2 -48.35 2.22 9.51
C ASP A 2 -46.98 2.66 10.05
N SER A 3 -46.93 3.25 11.25
CA SER A 3 -45.70 3.90 11.75
C SER A 3 -44.70 2.94 12.42
N LYS A 4 -44.98 1.64 12.51
CA LYS A 4 -44.10 0.66 13.18
C LYS A 4 -43.43 -0.33 12.23
N GLU A 5 -43.90 -0.44 10.98
CA GLU A 5 -43.32 -1.31 9.96
C GLU A 5 -42.06 -0.68 9.34
N SER A 6 -42.08 0.63 9.08
CA SER A 6 -40.95 1.33 8.44
C SER A 6 -39.68 1.44 9.31
N GLN A 7 -39.76 1.24 10.64
CA GLN A 7 -38.60 1.37 11.54
C GLN A 7 -37.86 0.05 11.76
N MET A 8 -38.49 -1.09 11.51
CA MET A 8 -37.90 -2.42 11.73
C MET A 8 -37.08 -2.89 10.52
N VAL A 9 -37.48 -2.45 9.32
CA VAL A 9 -36.85 -2.78 8.05
C VAL A 9 -35.48 -2.09 7.92
N THR A 10 -35.37 -0.81 8.29
CA THR A 10 -34.11 -0.04 8.18
C THR A 10 -33.02 -0.57 9.12
N SER A 11 -33.37 -1.06 10.31
CA SER A 11 -32.40 -1.58 11.28
C SER A 11 -31.81 -2.94 10.87
N ALA A 12 -32.57 -3.76 10.14
CA ALA A 12 -32.09 -5.07 9.66
C ALA A 12 -31.15 -4.92 8.46
N GLU A 13 -31.44 -3.96 7.57
CA GLU A 13 -30.61 -3.60 6.42
C GLU A 13 -29.26 -3.02 6.86
N GLU A 14 -29.25 -2.11 7.85
CA GLU A 14 -28.02 -1.55 8.43
C GLU A 14 -27.15 -2.62 9.10
N GLU A 15 -27.77 -3.59 9.78
CA GLU A 15 -27.08 -4.68 10.44
C GLU A 15 -26.50 -5.68 9.42
N GLU A 16 -27.22 -5.99 8.34
CA GLU A 16 -26.74 -6.81 7.22
C GLU A 16 -25.57 -6.14 6.48
N ASP A 17 -25.66 -4.83 6.22
CA ASP A 17 -24.55 -4.05 5.66
C ASP A 17 -23.32 -4.08 6.59
N SER A 18 -23.51 -4.03 7.90
CA SER A 18 -22.42 -4.10 8.87
C SER A 18 -21.73 -5.47 8.87
N HIS A 19 -22.50 -6.56 8.76
CA HIS A 19 -22.00 -7.92 8.64
C HIS A 19 -21.26 -8.15 7.32
N CYS A 20 -21.81 -7.65 6.21
CA CYS A 20 -21.16 -7.70 4.91
C CYS A 20 -19.81 -6.96 4.94
N GLN A 21 -19.76 -5.76 5.51
CA GLN A 21 -18.52 -5.01 5.69
C GLN A 21 -17.51 -5.73 6.58
N TYR A 22 -17.96 -6.39 7.66
CA TYR A 22 -17.10 -7.19 8.52
C TYR A 22 -16.53 -8.41 7.78
N ALA A 23 -17.36 -9.12 7.02
CA ALA A 23 -16.92 -10.24 6.19
C ALA A 23 -15.88 -9.81 5.14
N ILE A 24 -16.07 -8.64 4.52
CA ILE A 24 -15.08 -8.06 3.59
C ILE A 24 -13.76 -7.74 4.29
N LYS A 25 -13.80 -7.15 5.50
CA LYS A 25 -12.59 -6.90 6.31
C LYS A 25 -11.87 -8.20 6.65
N LEU A 26 -12.61 -9.26 6.99
CA LEU A 26 -12.04 -10.56 7.30
C LEU A 26 -11.42 -11.21 6.06
N ALA A 27 -12.12 -11.16 4.92
CA ALA A 27 -11.62 -11.68 3.64
C ALA A 27 -10.36 -10.93 3.17
N SER A 28 -10.24 -9.64 3.47
CA SER A 28 -9.09 -8.79 3.15
C SER A 28 -8.03 -8.71 4.26
N ALA A 29 -8.20 -9.40 5.39
CA ALA A 29 -7.27 -9.33 6.52
C ALA A 29 -5.85 -9.80 6.16
N SER A 30 -5.71 -10.72 5.19
CA SER A 30 -4.41 -11.16 4.68
C SER A 30 -3.62 -10.04 3.99
N VAL A 31 -4.30 -9.05 3.39
CA VAL A 31 -3.67 -7.89 2.76
C VAL A 31 -2.94 -7.04 3.79
N LEU A 32 -3.51 -6.89 4.99
CA LEU A 32 -2.86 -6.18 6.09
C LEU A 32 -1.54 -6.84 6.49
N LEU A 33 -1.51 -8.18 6.54
CA LEU A 33 -0.28 -8.92 6.87
C LEU A 33 0.80 -8.73 5.81
N VAL A 34 0.44 -8.81 4.52
CA VAL A 34 1.38 -8.60 3.42
C VAL A 34 1.91 -7.16 3.41
N LEU A 35 1.06 -6.17 3.68
CA LEU A 35 1.47 -4.77 3.75
C LEU A 35 2.40 -4.51 4.94
N LEU A 36 2.09 -5.08 6.11
CA LEU A 36 2.95 -4.98 7.29
C LEU A 36 4.31 -5.65 7.04
N LYS A 37 4.31 -6.84 6.42
CA LYS A 37 5.53 -7.54 5.99
C LYS A 37 6.39 -6.65 5.08
N ALA A 38 5.78 -6.03 4.07
CA ALA A 38 6.47 -5.11 3.18
C ALA A 38 7.02 -3.88 3.95
N ALA A 39 6.25 -3.30 4.86
CA ALA A 39 6.71 -2.17 5.68
C ALA A 39 7.89 -2.54 6.59
N MET A 40 7.92 -3.77 7.11
CA MET A 40 9.07 -4.31 7.86
C MET A 40 10.28 -4.52 6.96
N ASP A 41 10.10 -5.13 5.79
CA ASP A 41 11.17 -5.37 4.82
C ASP A 41 11.80 -4.06 4.32
N LEU A 42 10.99 -2.99 4.19
CA LEU A 42 11.43 -1.64 3.84
C LEU A 42 12.06 -0.86 5.00
N GLY A 43 12.01 -1.38 6.23
CA GLY A 43 12.51 -0.67 7.41
C GLY A 43 11.68 0.56 7.82
N MET A 44 10.42 0.66 7.38
CA MET A 44 9.55 1.83 7.66
C MET A 44 9.37 2.07 9.17
N LEU A 45 9.24 0.99 9.96
CA LEU A 45 9.05 1.09 11.41
C LEU A 45 10.29 1.65 12.11
N GLU A 46 11.48 1.36 11.60
CA GLU A 46 12.74 1.91 12.12
C GLU A 46 12.86 3.40 11.79
N ILE A 47 12.51 3.81 10.57
CA ILE A 47 12.47 5.22 10.16
C ILE A 47 11.58 6.04 11.09
N ILE A 48 10.37 5.54 11.36
CA ILE A 48 9.42 6.20 12.28
C ILE A 48 9.96 6.19 13.71
N GLY A 49 10.49 5.06 14.18
CA GLY A 49 11.07 4.95 15.53
C GLY A 49 12.24 5.91 15.76
N ARG A 50 13.07 6.14 14.73
CA ARG A 50 14.20 7.08 14.77
C ARG A 50 13.79 8.55 14.79
N ALA A 51 12.60 8.89 14.28
CA ALA A 51 12.09 10.26 14.35
C ALA A 51 11.74 10.69 15.78
N GLY A 52 11.53 9.74 16.68
CA GLY A 52 11.28 9.97 18.10
C GLY A 52 9.82 9.80 18.51
N LEU A 53 9.57 9.66 19.81
CA LEU A 53 8.22 9.48 20.36
C LEU A 53 7.35 10.70 20.04
N GLY A 54 6.19 10.46 19.41
CA GLY A 54 5.25 11.53 19.05
C GLY A 54 5.64 12.33 17.81
N ALA A 55 6.74 12.00 17.14
CA ALA A 55 7.08 12.60 15.85
C ALA A 55 6.08 12.14 14.78
N LEU A 56 5.56 13.09 14.02
CA LEU A 56 4.69 12.83 12.88
C LEU A 56 5.52 13.01 11.62
N LEU A 57 5.58 11.97 10.80
CA LEU A 57 6.21 12.02 9.49
C LEU A 57 5.13 11.98 8.41
N SER A 58 5.27 12.82 7.41
CA SER A 58 4.52 12.69 6.17
C SER A 58 5.02 11.48 5.35
N PRO A 59 4.19 10.93 4.43
CA PRO A 59 4.63 9.85 3.56
C PRO A 59 5.90 10.16 2.76
N SER A 60 6.08 11.42 2.33
CA SER A 60 7.26 11.86 1.59
C SER A 60 8.53 11.85 2.45
N GLU A 61 8.43 12.25 3.72
CA GLU A 61 9.55 12.19 4.65
C GLU A 61 9.95 10.74 4.96
N VAL A 62 8.98 9.84 5.14
CA VAL A 62 9.27 8.41 5.29
C VAL A 62 9.95 7.86 4.04
N ALA A 63 9.44 8.18 2.85
CA ALA A 63 10.01 7.74 1.58
C ALA A 63 11.43 8.27 1.34
N TYR A 64 11.74 9.49 1.78
CA TYR A 64 13.08 10.07 1.71
C TYR A 64 14.12 9.26 2.50
N HIS A 65 13.70 8.63 3.59
CA HIS A 65 14.57 7.81 4.44
C HIS A 65 14.62 6.34 4.02
N LEU A 66 13.76 5.90 3.09
CA LEU A 66 13.82 4.54 2.57
C LEU A 66 15.16 4.32 1.85
N PRO A 67 15.74 3.11 1.94
CA PRO A 67 16.87 2.76 1.09
C PRO A 67 16.44 2.95 -0.36
N ALA A 68 17.11 3.84 -1.10
CA ALA A 68 16.80 4.05 -2.49
C ALA A 68 16.95 2.73 -3.23
N HIS A 69 15.85 2.11 -3.62
CA HIS A 69 15.86 0.94 -4.50
C HIS A 69 16.12 1.35 -5.97
N ASN A 70 16.80 2.49 -6.15
CA ASN A 70 17.50 2.85 -7.36
C ASN A 70 18.71 1.92 -7.47
N HIS A 71 18.48 0.64 -7.68
CA HIS A 71 19.56 -0.25 -8.07
C HIS A 71 20.08 0.30 -9.39
N PRO A 72 21.36 0.73 -9.49
CA PRO A 72 21.93 1.15 -10.77
C PRO A 72 21.80 0.05 -11.83
N ASP A 73 21.65 -1.22 -11.42
CA ASP A 73 21.46 -2.34 -12.35
C ASP A 73 20.11 -2.33 -13.08
N VAL A 74 19.03 -1.79 -12.48
CA VAL A 74 17.72 -1.71 -13.17
C VAL A 74 17.76 -0.67 -14.29
N LEU A 75 18.54 0.41 -14.09
CA LEU A 75 18.82 1.38 -15.15
C LEU A 75 19.77 0.79 -16.21
N LEU A 76 20.79 0.01 -15.82
CA LEU A 76 21.74 -0.59 -16.76
C LEU A 76 21.11 -1.63 -17.68
N HIS A 77 20.13 -2.42 -17.22
CA HIS A 77 19.43 -3.40 -18.08
C HIS A 77 18.52 -2.77 -19.15
N LEU A 78 18.13 -1.50 -19.00
CA LEU A 78 17.34 -0.77 -20.01
C LEU A 78 18.21 -0.14 -21.11
N TYR A 79 19.52 0.02 -20.89
CA TYR A 79 20.44 0.60 -21.88
C TYR A 79 21.09 -0.43 -22.83
N ASP A 80 20.90 -1.73 -22.61
CA ASP A 80 21.58 -2.77 -23.41
C ASP A 80 20.89 -3.07 -24.76
N HIS A 81 19.61 -2.71 -24.96
CA HIS A 81 18.90 -2.98 -26.22
C HIS A 81 18.98 -1.83 -27.25
N SER A 82 19.90 -0.87 -27.12
CA SER A 82 20.02 0.18 -28.14
C SER A 82 21.47 0.51 -28.48
N THR A 83 22.21 -0.49 -28.96
CA THR A 83 23.35 -0.25 -29.84
C THR A 83 22.86 -0.21 -31.30
N PRO A 84 22.72 0.97 -31.93
CA PRO A 84 22.55 1.02 -33.37
C PRO A 84 23.85 0.55 -34.03
N LEU A 85 23.71 -0.44 -34.91
CA LEU A 85 24.73 -0.95 -35.79
C LEU A 85 25.21 0.17 -36.74
N SER A 86 26.14 1.01 -36.28
CA SER A 86 26.79 1.99 -37.14
C SER A 86 27.73 1.28 -38.10
N ARG A 87 27.23 1.09 -39.33
CA ARG A 87 28.03 0.89 -40.54
C ARG A 87 29.14 1.94 -40.60
N THR A 88 30.37 1.47 -40.71
CA THR A 88 31.50 2.12 -41.40
C THR A 88 32.16 0.96 -42.14
N SER A 89 32.06 0.79 -43.46
CA SER A 89 32.39 1.67 -44.58
C SER A 89 33.75 2.33 -44.42
N ALA A 90 34.79 1.55 -44.72
CA ALA A 90 35.90 1.93 -45.60
C ALA A 90 36.57 0.65 -46.12
#